data_AF-A0A1Z9NJW9-F1
#
_entry.id   AF-A0A1Z9NJW9-F1
#
_cell.length_a   1.000
_cell.length_b   1.000
_cell.length_c   1.000
_cell.angle_alpha   90.00
_cell.angle_beta   90.00
_cell.angle_gamma   90.00
#
_symmetry.space_group_name_H-M   'P 1'
#
loop_
_entity.id
_entity.type
_entity.pdbx_description
1 polymer ?
#
loop_
_entity_poly.entity_id
_entity_poly.type
_entity_poly.pdbx_seq_one_letter_code
_entity_poly.pdbx_strand_id
1 'polypeptide(L)' 'MSIGFWQIVIVLLIILLVFGGKRIANLGSDLGKALKGFKKEVKEDDTDRNS' A
#
# COMPACT_ATOMS: atom_id res chain seq x y z
N MET A 1 -9.63 19.43 -20.41
CA MET A 1 -9.48 17.97 -20.37
C MET A 1 -9.05 17.57 -18.98
N SER A 2 -9.98 17.10 -18.16
CA SER A 2 -9.69 16.59 -16.82
C SER A 2 -8.95 15.26 -16.95
N ILE A 3 -7.89 15.04 -16.17
CA ILE A 3 -7.34 13.71 -15.95
C ILE A 3 -8.45 12.90 -15.27
N GLY A 4 -9.10 12.04 -16.05
CA GLY A 4 -10.15 11.16 -15.59
C GLY A 4 -9.57 9.97 -14.84
N PHE A 5 -10.41 9.34 -14.03
CA PHE A 5 -10.09 8.11 -13.31
C PHE A 5 -9.53 7.02 -14.25
N TRP A 6 -10.03 6.97 -15.49
CA TRP A 6 -9.58 6.04 -16.53
C TRP A 6 -8.10 6.18 -16.90
N GLN A 7 -7.56 7.39 -16.91
CA GLN A 7 -6.15 7.64 -17.21
C GLN A 7 -5.25 7.12 -16.08
N ILE A 8 -5.66 7.28 -14.82
CA ILE A 8 -4.89 6.77 -13.67
C ILE A 8 -4.83 5.23 -13.73
N VAL A 9 -5.95 4.57 -14.04
CA VAL A 9 -6.00 3.11 -14.18
C VAL A 9 -5.10 2.62 -15.33
N ILE A 10 -5.12 3.29 -16.49
CA ILE A 10 -4.27 2.91 -17.63
C ILE A 10 -2.78 3.02 -17.29
N VAL A 11 -2.38 4.09 -16.59
CA VAL A 11 -0.99 4.31 -16.18
C VAL A 11 -0.56 3.25 -15.15
N LEU A 12 -1.43 2.96 -14.18
CA LEU A 12 -1.19 1.91 -13.18
C LEU A 12 -0.96 0.54 -13.84
N LEU A 13 -1.74 0.22 -14.88
CA LEU A 13 -1.65 -1.03 -15.63
C LEU A 13 -0.33 -1.13 -16.40
N ILE A 14 0.13 -0.04 -17.00
CA ILE A 14 1.46 0.03 -17.65
C ILE A 14 2.57 -0.17 -16.62
N ILE A 15 2.51 0.51 -15.47
CA ILE A 15 3.49 0.32 -14.39
C ILE A 15 3.51 -1.14 -13.93
N LEU A 16 2.33 -1.76 -13.76
CA LEU A 16 2.22 -3.16 -13.37
C LEU A 16 2.84 -4.12 -14.40
N LEU A 17 2.70 -3.83 -15.71
CA LEU A 17 3.29 -4.62 -16.78
C LEU A 17 4.82 -4.46 -16.85
N VAL A 18 5.33 -3.23 -16.71
CA VAL A 18 6.77 -2.92 -16.76
C VAL A 18 7.51 -3.52 -15.56
N PHE A 19 6.96 -3.35 -14.36
CA PHE A 19 7.58 -3.88 -13.15
C PHE A 19 7.27 -5.36 -12.92
N GLY A 20 6.14 -5.84 -13.46
CA GLY A 20 5.64 -7.19 -13.25
C GLY A 20 5.04 -7.40 -11.86
N GLY A 21 4.05 -8.28 -11.77
CA GLY A 21 3.34 -8.55 -10.50
C GLY A 21 4.25 -9.06 -9.37
N LYS A 22 5.33 -9.80 -9.69
CA LYS A 22 6.27 -10.33 -8.68
C LYS A 22 7.07 -9.24 -7.96
N ARG A 23 7.53 -8.21 -8.67
CA ARG A 23 8.26 -7.08 -8.05
C ARG A 23 7.33 -6.31 -7.11
N ILE A 24 6.15 -5.96 -7.61
CA ILE A 24 5.13 -5.23 -6.84
C ILE A 24 4.68 -6.05 -5.62
N ALA A 25 4.50 -7.37 -5.74
CA ALA A 25 4.13 -8.25 -4.63
C ALA A 25 5.23 -8.35 -3.57
N ASN A 26 6.51 -8.44 -3.96
CA ASN A 26 7.62 -8.47 -3.00
C ASN A 26 7.73 -7.13 -2.24
N LEU A 27 7.72 -6.01 -2.97
CA LEU A 27 7.70 -4.66 -2.38
C LEU A 27 6.48 -4.44 -1.48
N GLY A 28 5.29 -4.84 -1.93
CA GLY A 28 4.06 -4.73 -1.17
C GLY A 28 4.04 -5.62 0.08
N SER A 29 4.70 -6.78 0.04
CA SER A 29 4.82 -7.67 1.21
C SER A 29 5.72 -7.05 2.29
N ASP A 30 6.82 -6.43 1.90
CA ASP A 30 7.75 -5.79 2.86
C ASP A 30 7.16 -4.50 3.43
N LEU A 31 6.54 -3.67 2.58
CA LEU A 31 5.78 -2.50 3.01
C LEU A 31 4.60 -2.91 3.90
N GLY A 32 3.89 -3.98 3.54
CA GLY A 32 2.75 -4.51 4.31
C GLY A 32 3.16 -4.99 5.70
N LYS A 33 4.32 -5.65 5.83
CA LYS A 33 4.88 -6.03 7.13
C LYS A 33 5.22 -4.81 7.99
N ALA A 34 5.87 -3.81 7.40
CA ALA A 34 6.21 -2.57 8.10
C ALA A 34 4.96 -1.80 8.57
N LEU A 35 3.97 -1.64 7.68
CA LEU A 35 2.69 -0.99 7.99
C LEU A 35 1.88 -1.77 9.03
N LYS A 36 1.96 -3.11 9.03
CA LYS A 36 1.32 -3.96 10.05
C LYS A 36 1.95 -3.75 11.44
N GLY A 37 3.28 -3.62 11.51
CA GLY A 37 4.00 -3.27 12.74
C GLY A 37 3.56 -1.90 13.26
N PHE A 38 3.59 -0.89 12.38
CA PHE A 38 3.17 0.47 12.71
C PHE A 38 1.71 0.53 13.20
N LYS A 39 0.78 -0.13 12.50
CA LYS A 39 -0.63 -0.18 12.92
C LYS A 39 -0.82 -0.91 14.26
N LYS A 40 0.00 -1.92 14.55
CA LYS A 40 -0.06 -2.64 15.82
C LYS A 40 0.35 -1.72 16.96
N GLU A 41 1.49 -1.05 16.85
CA GLU A 41 1.99 -0.13 17.88
C GLU A 41 1.00 1.01 18.13
N VAL A 42 0.49 1.66 17.08
CA VAL A 42 -0.51 2.73 17.22
C VAL A 42 -1.78 2.24 17.93
N LYS A 43 -2.21 1.00 17.67
CA LYS A 43 -3.41 0.43 18.30
C LYS A 43 -3.16 -0.03 19.75
N GLU A 44 -1.95 -0.49 20.05
CA GLU A 44 -1.52 -0.90 21.39
C GLU A 44 -1.43 0.34 22.30
N ASP A 45 -0.89 1.45 21.78
CA ASP A 45 -0.89 2.79 22.39
C ASP A 45 -2.30 3.35 22.68
N ASP A 46 -3.30 3.04 21.85
CA ASP A 46 -4.70 3.43 22.08
C ASP A 46 -5.40 2.52 23.11
N THR A 47 -4.98 1.27 23.23
CA THR A 47 -5.59 0.29 24.15
C THR A 47 -5.10 0.49 25.58
N ASP A 48 -3.82 0.81 25.78
CA ASP A 48 -3.22 1.05 27.11
C ASP A 48 -3.61 2.41 27.72
N ARG A 49 -4.20 3.34 26.96
CA ARG A 49 -4.66 4.65 27.46
C ARG A 49 -6.08 4.66 28.06
N ASN A 50 -6.82 3.55 27.97
CA ASN A 50 -8.23 3.46 28.43
C ASN A 50 -8.43 2.50 29.62
N SER A 51 -7.37 2.19 30.37
CA SER A 51 -7.42 1.37 31.59
C SER A 51 -6.67 2.04 32.72
#